data_AF-H8Z1E3-F1
#
_entry.id   AF-H8Z1E3-F1
#
_cell.length_a   1.000
_cell.length_b   1.000
_cell.length_c   1.000
_cell.angle_alpha   90.00
_cell.angle_beta   90.00
_cell.angle_gamma   90.00
#
_symmetry.space_group_name_H-M   'P 1'
#
loop_
_entity.id
_entity.type
_entity.pdbx_description
1 polymer ?
#
loop_
_entity_poly.entity_id
_entity_poly.type
_entity_poly.pdbx_seq_one_letter_code
_entity_poly.pdbx_strand_id
1 'polypeptide(L)'
;MPLRIEQLVWLEDIVEKLRWKHSVEESEVIEVLENRPRFRLKEAGYVPGEDVYAAFGRTDSGRLLSVFFVYTQDRRAIIVSARDMTAKETQKYG
;
A
#
# COMPACT_ATOMS: atom_id res chain seq x y z
N MET A 1 -14.85 6.02 8.80
CA MET A 1 -14.29 4.75 9.29
C MET A 1 -12.99 4.50 8.56
N PRO A 2 -11.92 4.01 9.22
CA PRO A 2 -10.71 3.62 8.50
C PRO A 2 -11.06 2.50 7.50
N LEU A 3 -10.37 2.49 6.36
CA LEU A 3 -10.44 1.39 5.41
C LEU A 3 -10.10 0.09 6.15
N ARG A 4 -10.93 -0.94 6.05
CA ARG A 4 -10.68 -2.24 6.68
C ARG A 4 -10.29 -3.22 5.60
N ILE A 5 -9.06 -3.73 5.67
CA ILE A 5 -8.56 -4.75 4.74
C ILE A 5 -8.71 -6.11 5.42
N GLU A 6 -9.37 -7.05 4.77
CA GLU A 6 -9.57 -8.41 5.29
C GLU A 6 -8.66 -9.44 4.62
N GLN A 7 -8.18 -9.15 3.41
CA GLN A 7 -7.26 -10.01 2.68
C GLN A 7 -6.34 -9.20 1.77
N LEU A 8 -5.09 -9.64 1.67
CA LEU A 8 -4.13 -9.15 0.68
C LEU A 8 -4.09 -10.07 -0.52
N VAL A 9 -4.08 -9.48 -1.70
CA VAL A 9 -3.92 -10.20 -2.97
C VAL A 9 -2.62 -9.74 -3.62
N TRP A 10 -1.78 -10.72 -3.92
CA TRP A 10 -0.46 -10.52 -4.50
C TRP A 10 -0.45 -11.10 -5.92
N LEU A 11 0.01 -10.30 -6.87
CA LEU A 11 0.32 -10.79 -8.22
C LEU A 11 1.84 -11.04 -8.28
N GLU A 12 2.23 -12.18 -8.84
CA GLU A 12 3.61 -12.66 -8.81
C GLU A 12 4.59 -11.70 -9.50
N ASP A 13 4.18 -11.13 -10.63
CA ASP A 13 4.91 -10.08 -11.37
C ASP A 13 5.08 -8.79 -10.55
N ILE A 14 4.09 -8.46 -9.73
CA ILE A 14 4.19 -7.33 -8.79
C ILE A 14 5.16 -7.65 -7.66
N VAL A 15 5.07 -8.83 -7.04
CA VAL A 15 5.98 -9.25 -5.98
C VAL A 15 7.43 -9.18 -6.45
N GLU A 16 7.71 -9.73 -7.64
CA GLU A 16 9.05 -9.66 -8.24
C GLU A 16 9.49 -8.20 -8.39
N LYS A 17 8.62 -7.35 -8.94
CA LYS A 17 8.86 -5.91 -9.12
C LYS A 17 9.12 -5.16 -7.82
N LEU A 18 8.45 -5.49 -6.73
CA LEU A 18 8.73 -4.87 -5.44
C LEU A 18 10.16 -5.14 -4.99
N ARG A 19 10.59 -6.41 -5.10
CA ARG A 19 11.94 -6.82 -4.71
C ARG A 19 12.99 -6.20 -5.60
N TRP A 20 12.93 -6.41 -6.91
CA TRP A 20 14.02 -6.00 -7.81
C TRP A 20 14.07 -4.49 -8.05
N LYS A 21 12.91 -3.81 -8.16
CA LYS A 21 12.87 -2.39 -8.51
C LYS A 21 12.86 -1.47 -7.30
N HIS A 22 12.22 -1.91 -6.22
CA HIS A 22 11.96 -1.07 -5.07
C HIS A 22 12.68 -1.55 -3.80
N SER A 23 13.30 -2.74 -3.81
CA SER A 23 13.91 -3.34 -2.61
C SER A 23 12.92 -3.33 -1.44
N VAL A 24 11.66 -3.69 -1.76
CA VAL A 24 10.57 -3.82 -0.81
C VAL A 24 10.14 -5.28 -0.76
N GLU A 25 10.10 -5.83 0.45
CA GLU A 25 9.61 -7.18 0.71
C GLU A 25 8.12 -7.17 1.05
N GLU A 26 7.41 -8.27 0.81
CA GLU A 26 5.99 -8.40 1.14
C GLU A 26 5.71 -8.16 2.62
N SER A 27 6.62 -8.55 3.51
CA SER A 27 6.49 -8.32 4.96
C SER A 27 6.43 -6.83 5.30
N GLU A 28 7.23 -5.99 4.65
CA GLU A 28 7.25 -4.55 4.90
C GLU A 28 5.93 -3.88 4.49
N VAL A 29 5.30 -4.39 3.44
CA VAL A 29 3.97 -3.95 3.01
C VAL A 29 2.92 -4.35 4.05
N ILE A 30 2.98 -5.58 4.57
CA ILE A 30 2.09 -6.05 5.63
C ILE A 30 2.24 -5.15 6.87
N GLU A 31 3.48 -4.93 7.34
CA GLU A 31 3.78 -4.06 8.48
C GLU A 31 3.19 -2.66 8.30
N VAL A 32 3.34 -2.05 7.11
CA VAL A 32 2.76 -0.73 6.80
C VAL A 32 1.24 -0.72 6.92
N LEU A 33 0.57 -1.77 6.45
CA LEU A 33 -0.89 -1.89 6.47
C LEU A 33 -1.45 -2.27 7.85
N GLU A 34 -0.69 -2.98 8.68
CA GLU A 34 -1.12 -3.43 10.01
C GLU A 34 -0.79 -2.43 11.13
N ASN A 35 0.31 -1.68 11.02
CA ASN A 35 0.78 -0.79 12.08
C ASN A 35 -0.13 0.43 12.28
N ARG A 36 0.18 1.53 11.60
CA ARG A 36 -0.60 2.78 11.65
C ARG A 36 -0.64 3.42 10.25
N PRO A 37 -1.32 2.78 9.29
CA PRO A 37 -1.44 3.31 7.95
C PRO A 37 -2.27 4.60 7.95
N ARG A 38 -1.85 5.56 7.12
CA ARG A 38 -2.70 6.66 6.67
C ARG A 38 -3.16 6.36 5.25
N PHE A 39 -4.43 6.02 5.08
CA PHE A 39 -5.01 5.76 3.77
C PHE A 39 -5.38 7.05 3.05
N ARG A 40 -5.19 7.07 1.73
CA ARG A 40 -5.59 8.17 0.86
C ARG A 40 -6.06 7.65 -0.48
N LEU A 41 -7.24 8.09 -0.91
CA LEU A 41 -7.74 7.87 -2.26
C LEU A 41 -6.81 8.56 -3.28
N LYS A 42 -6.34 7.82 -4.28
CA LYS A 42 -5.47 8.33 -5.34
C LYS A 42 -6.22 8.54 -6.63
N GLU A 43 -7.03 7.57 -7.02
CA GLU A 43 -7.75 7.57 -8.29
C GLU A 43 -9.04 6.77 -8.14
N ALA A 44 -10.10 7.21 -8.82
CA ALA A 44 -11.30 6.41 -8.95
C ALA A 44 -11.00 5.19 -9.83
N GLY A 45 -11.50 4.03 -9.45
CA GLY A 45 -11.36 2.81 -10.24
C GLY A 45 -12.11 2.86 -11.55
N TYR A 46 -11.74 1.97 -12.48
CA TYR A 46 -12.56 1.70 -13.66
C TYR A 46 -13.88 1.01 -13.29
N VAL A 47 -13.84 0.15 -12.27
CA VAL A 47 -15.01 -0.53 -11.71
C VAL A 47 -15.56 0.31 -10.56
N PRO A 48 -16.85 0.66 -10.56
CA PRO A 48 -17.46 1.42 -9.47
C PRO A 48 -17.26 0.74 -8.12
N GLY A 49 -16.63 1.47 -7.18
CA GLY A 49 -16.32 0.96 -5.85
C GLY A 49 -15.03 0.16 -5.73
N GLU A 50 -14.22 0.09 -6.80
CA GLU A 50 -12.87 -0.50 -6.77
C GLU A 50 -11.78 0.55 -7.00
N ASP A 51 -11.63 1.46 -6.04
CA ASP A 51 -10.74 2.60 -6.20
C ASP A 51 -9.27 2.29 -5.86
N VAL A 52 -8.36 3.11 -6.40
CA VAL A 52 -6.94 3.03 -6.08
C VAL A 52 -6.66 3.86 -4.83
N TYR A 53 -6.15 3.19 -3.81
CA TYR A 53 -5.69 3.79 -2.58
C TYR A 53 -4.17 3.75 -2.45
N ALA A 54 -3.65 4.70 -1.68
CA ALA A 54 -2.31 4.64 -1.12
C ALA A 54 -2.39 4.55 0.41
N ALA A 55 -1.67 3.60 1.00
CA ALA A 55 -1.34 3.59 2.42
C ALA A 55 0.06 4.15 2.63
N PHE A 56 0.18 5.08 3.56
CA PHE A 56 1.44 5.62 4.02
C PHE A 56 1.68 5.09 5.44
N GLY A 57 2.81 4.44 5.67
CA GLY A 57 3.12 3.88 6.98
C GLY A 57 4.60 3.71 7.24
N ARG A 58 4.89 3.26 8.45
CA ARG A 58 6.23 2.91 8.92
C ARG A 58 6.32 1.41 9.13
N THR A 59 7.36 0.79 8.60
CA THR A 59 7.73 -0.61 8.87
C THR A 59 8.27 -0.75 10.29
N ASP A 60 8.44 -1.97 10.77
CA ASP A 60 9.00 -2.25 12.09
C ASP A 60 10.48 -1.84 12.17
N SER A 61 11.19 -1.92 11.04
CA SER A 61 12.56 -1.42 10.88
C SER A 61 12.66 0.11 10.79
N GLY A 62 11.52 0.82 10.74
CA GLY A 62 11.48 2.28 10.70
C GLY A 62 11.47 2.90 9.30
N ARG A 63 11.48 2.10 8.23
CA ARG A 63 11.35 2.59 6.85
C ARG A 63 9.96 3.17 6.63
N LEU A 64 9.89 4.25 5.85
CA LEU A 64 8.64 4.92 5.50
C LEU A 64 8.26 4.55 4.07
N LEU A 65 7.17 3.80 3.91
CA LEU A 65 6.73 3.31 2.61
C LEU A 65 5.37 3.87 2.20
N SER A 66 5.22 4.05 0.89
CA SER A 66 3.97 4.27 0.20
C SER A 66 3.55 2.97 -0.48
N VAL A 67 2.45 2.36 -0.04
CA VAL A 67 1.86 1.14 -0.61
C VAL A 67 0.63 1.53 -1.43
N PHE A 68 0.59 1.13 -2.70
CA PHE A 68 -0.50 1.40 -3.63
C PHE A 68 -1.27 0.11 -3.92
N PHE A 69 -2.58 0.17 -3.79
CA PHE A 69 -3.44 -1.00 -3.96
C PHE A 69 -4.81 -0.60 -4.50
N VAL A 70 -5.44 -1.52 -5.22
CA VAL A 70 -6.87 -1.45 -5.52
C VAL A 70 -7.62 -2.00 -4.33
N TYR A 71 -8.57 -1.23 -3.81
CA TYR A 71 -9.45 -1.68 -2.74
C TYR A 71 -10.77 -2.16 -3.33
N THR A 72 -11.05 -3.44 -3.15
CA THR A 72 -12.24 -4.10 -3.71
C THR A 72 -13.43 -3.98 -2.76
N GLN A 73 -14.65 -4.15 -3.30
CA GLN A 73 -15.88 -4.08 -2.51
C GLN A 73 -15.95 -5.13 -1.39
N ASP A 74 -15.32 -6.28 -1.59
CA ASP A 74 -15.19 -7.35 -0.59
C ASP A 74 -13.96 -7.19 0.32
N ARG A 75 -13.46 -5.96 0.46
CA ARG A 75 -12.44 -5.56 1.43
C ARG A 75 -11.06 -6.18 1.20
N ARG A 76 -10.75 -6.61 -0.02
CA ARG A 76 -9.42 -7.07 -0.40
C ARG A 76 -8.59 -5.89 -0.90
N ALA A 77 -7.30 -5.90 -0.56
CA ALA A 77 -6.31 -5.01 -1.13
C ALA A 77 -5.46 -5.78 -2.14
N ILE A 78 -5.63 -5.46 -3.42
CA ILE A 78 -4.80 -5.99 -4.50
C ILE A 78 -3.58 -5.08 -4.61
N ILE A 79 -2.41 -5.57 -4.23
CA ILE A 79 -1.19 -4.77 -4.22
C ILE A 79 -0.74 -4.52 -5.66
N VAL A 80 -0.53 -3.24 -5.99
CA VAL A 80 -0.11 -2.80 -7.33
C VAL A 80 1.34 -2.30 -7.31
N SER A 81 1.76 -1.70 -6.19
CA SER A 81 3.13 -1.21 -6.02
C SER A 81 3.40 -0.85 -4.56
N ALA A 82 4.67 -0.84 -4.16
CA ALA A 82 5.15 -0.29 -2.91
C ALA A 82 6.55 0.29 -3.14
N ARG A 83 6.85 1.41 -2.49
CA ARG A 83 8.16 2.08 -2.58
C ARG A 83 8.41 2.95 -1.36
N ASP A 84 9.66 3.38 -1.18
CA ASP A 84 9.98 4.43 -0.22
C ASP A 84 9.17 5.69 -0.50
N MET A 85 8.75 6.35 0.59
CA MET A 85 8.10 7.65 0.52
C MET A 85 9.05 8.69 -0.09
N THR A 86 8.51 9.55 -0.95
CA THR A 86 9.21 10.78 -1.36
C THR A 86 9.34 11.74 -0.18
N ALA A 87 10.28 12.68 -0.24
CA ALA A 87 10.44 13.71 0.80
C ALA A 87 9.13 14.46 1.13
N LYS A 88 8.31 14.73 0.12
CA LYS A 88 6.98 15.37 0.28
C LYS A 88 5.96 14.45 0.96
N GLU A 89 6.02 13.15 0.75
CA GLU A 89 5.16 12.16 1.41
C GLU A 89 5.58 12.00 2.87
N THR A 90 6.89 11.87 3.13
CA THR A 90 7.47 11.82 4.48
C THR A 90 7.08 13.03 5.32
N GLN A 91 7.20 14.24 4.78
CA GLN A 91 6.83 15.48 5.48
C GLN A 91 5.34 15.55 5.84
N LYS A 92 4.46 14.93 5.03
CA LYS A 92 3.02 14.88 5.31
C LYS A 92 2.64 13.73 6.25
N TYR A 93 3.48 12.71 6.35
CA TYR A 93 3.27 11.55 7.21
C TYR A 93 3.77 11.80 8.64
N GLY A 94 4.95 12.39 8.80
CA GLY A 94 5.44 12.91 10.08
C GLY A 94 4.52 13.97 10.64
#